data_AF-A0A2N4YYM0-F1
#
_entry.id   AF-A0A2N4YYM0-F1
#
_cell.length_a   1.000
_cell.length_b   1.000
_cell.length_c   1.000
_cell.angle_alpha   90.00
_cell.angle_beta   90.00
_cell.angle_gamma   90.00
#
_symmetry.space_group_name_H-M   'P 1'
#
loop_
_entity.id
_entity.type
_entity.pdbx_description
1 polymer ?
#
loop_
_entity_poly.entity_id
_entity_poly.type
_entity_poly.pdbx_seq_one_letter_code
_entity_poly.pdbx_strand_id
1 'polypeptide(L)'
;MKAYLMYKHDDFIVDESFPAHFTLLTKDLELDVLFQALSGGDDFLYSVVRKACSQPLTEVQDIEYRQAILRDCLYNPEIFREFYKIVVDCLLMEKEKLHYGIFGRYPSAILHQSISFTRFLLDNLRKVRGIAEKNLLHVASPGMERLFVMIMQELNDEYLEVIEEHLRQMTFKKGVLLSARLGAGNRGEAYVLRQPAAESRNWFRRLFSRKPEHYTV
;
A
#
# COMPACT_ATOMS: atom_id res chain seq x y z
N MET A 1 10.04 4.32 1.23
CA MET A 1 10.48 4.24 -0.18
C MET A 1 10.79 5.63 -0.70
N LYS A 2 11.94 5.82 -1.37
CA LYS A 2 12.33 7.09 -1.99
C LYS A 2 12.87 6.84 -3.40
N ALA A 3 11.96 6.83 -4.37
CA ALA A 3 12.30 6.46 -5.75
C ALA A 3 13.05 7.57 -6.51
N TYR A 4 12.91 8.83 -6.08
CA TYR A 4 13.66 9.98 -6.63
C TYR A 4 13.53 10.09 -8.15
N LEU A 5 12.29 10.08 -8.67
CA LEU A 5 12.04 10.08 -10.11
C LEU A 5 12.14 11.47 -10.75
N MET A 6 11.72 12.52 -10.05
CA MET A 6 11.77 13.89 -10.61
C MET A 6 13.09 14.61 -10.35
N TYR A 7 13.78 14.25 -9.27
CA TYR A 7 15.06 14.77 -8.83
C TYR A 7 15.93 13.62 -8.36
N LYS A 8 17.23 13.64 -8.66
CA LYS A 8 18.14 12.52 -8.39
C LYS A 8 18.35 12.25 -6.89
N HIS A 9 18.25 13.29 -6.07
CA HIS A 9 18.63 13.30 -4.66
C HIS A 9 17.52 13.80 -3.72
N ASP A 10 16.36 14.20 -4.26
CA ASP A 10 15.29 14.85 -3.50
C ASP A 10 13.91 14.26 -3.82
N ASP A 11 13.02 14.32 -2.83
CA ASP A 11 11.64 13.89 -2.99
C ASP A 11 10.84 14.95 -3.77
N PHE A 12 9.94 14.50 -4.64
CA PHE A 12 8.98 15.38 -5.32
C PHE A 12 7.73 15.54 -4.47
N ILE A 13 7.57 16.72 -3.87
CA ILE A 13 6.45 17.01 -2.98
C ILE A 13 5.33 17.68 -3.78
N VAL A 14 4.17 17.02 -3.85
CA VAL A 14 2.95 17.57 -4.44
C VAL A 14 2.16 18.25 -3.35
N ASP A 15 2.30 19.57 -3.27
CA ASP A 15 1.57 20.44 -2.36
C ASP A 15 1.00 21.66 -3.12
N GLU A 16 0.27 22.52 -2.41
CA GLU A 16 -0.31 23.75 -2.96
C GLU A 16 0.63 24.96 -2.87
N SER A 17 1.93 24.75 -2.61
CA SER A 17 2.92 25.81 -2.56
C SER A 17 3.46 26.12 -3.95
N PHE A 18 3.21 27.34 -4.42
CA PHE A 18 3.64 27.81 -5.73
C PHE A 18 4.47 29.10 -5.61
N PRO A 19 5.49 29.29 -6.48
CA PRO A 19 6.15 30.59 -6.60
C PRO A 19 5.15 31.68 -6.92
N ALA A 20 5.33 32.88 -6.35
CA ALA A 20 4.38 33.98 -6.50
C ALA A 20 4.07 34.33 -7.97
N HIS A 21 5.05 34.18 -8.86
CA HIS A 21 4.90 34.46 -10.30
C HIS A 21 4.20 33.33 -11.08
N PHE A 22 4.09 32.12 -10.53
CA PHE A 22 3.54 30.96 -11.25
C PHE A 22 2.05 31.12 -11.57
N THR A 23 1.28 31.72 -10.66
CA THR A 23 -0.14 32.00 -10.89
C THR A 23 -0.35 33.00 -12.03
N LEU A 24 0.48 34.04 -12.10
CA LEU A 24 0.44 35.02 -13.20
C LEU A 24 0.82 34.34 -14.52
N LEU A 25 1.91 33.57 -14.53
CA LEU A 25 2.39 32.87 -15.73
C LEU A 25 1.37 31.84 -16.25
N THR A 26 0.75 31.07 -15.34
CA THR A 26 -0.30 30.10 -15.70
C THR A 26 -1.47 30.78 -16.39
N LYS A 27 -1.89 31.96 -15.89
CA LYS A 27 -2.97 32.73 -16.49
C LYS A 27 -2.58 33.38 -17.82
N ASP A 28 -1.43 34.05 -17.86
CA ASP A 28 -0.96 34.79 -19.02
C ASP A 28 -0.71 33.88 -20.24
N LEU A 29 -0.27 32.63 -19.98
CA LEU A 29 -0.02 31.63 -21.02
C LEU A 29 -1.16 30.61 -21.19
N GLU A 30 -2.28 30.79 -20.47
CA GLU A 30 -3.43 29.85 -20.49
C GLU A 30 -3.01 28.38 -20.26
N LEU A 31 -2.03 28.15 -19.37
CA LEU A 31 -1.47 26.81 -19.15
C LEU A 31 -2.46 25.84 -18.53
N ASP A 32 -3.50 26.31 -17.85
CA ASP A 32 -4.52 25.46 -17.25
C ASP A 32 -5.22 24.58 -18.31
N VAL A 33 -5.40 25.09 -19.54
CA VAL A 33 -5.95 24.30 -20.65
C VAL A 33 -5.03 23.12 -21.00
N LEU A 34 -3.72 23.37 -21.03
CA LEU A 34 -2.72 22.32 -21.29
C LEU A 34 -2.66 21.32 -20.14
N PHE A 35 -2.72 21.80 -18.89
CA PHE A 35 -2.70 20.94 -17.71
C PHE A 35 -3.92 20.01 -17.66
N GLN A 36 -5.11 20.51 -18.01
CA GLN A 36 -6.33 19.70 -18.14
C GLN A 36 -6.22 18.65 -19.25
N ALA A 37 -5.67 19.03 -20.40
CA ALA A 37 -5.46 18.09 -21.51
C ALA A 37 -4.45 16.99 -21.15
N LEU A 38 -3.36 17.35 -20.46
CA LEU A 38 -2.33 16.41 -20.01
C LEU A 38 -2.84 15.44 -18.93
N SER A 39 -3.71 15.91 -18.04
CA SER A 39 -4.25 15.07 -16.98
C SER A 39 -5.40 14.17 -17.43
N GLY A 40 -6.02 14.45 -18.57
CA GLY A 40 -7.12 13.63 -19.11
C GLY A 40 -8.33 13.53 -18.17
N GLY A 41 -8.55 14.54 -17.33
CA GLY A 41 -9.61 14.54 -16.31
C GLY A 41 -9.24 13.86 -14.98
N ASP A 42 -7.99 13.42 -14.81
CA ASP A 42 -7.50 12.89 -13.55
C ASP A 42 -6.98 14.02 -12.63
N ASP A 43 -7.67 14.27 -11.52
CA ASP A 43 -7.33 15.33 -10.56
C ASP A 43 -5.95 15.16 -9.92
N PHE A 44 -5.52 13.91 -9.69
CA PHE A 44 -4.21 13.62 -9.14
C PHE A 44 -3.13 13.98 -10.16
N LEU A 45 -3.25 13.53 -11.40
CA LEU A 45 -2.31 13.89 -12.47
C LEU A 45 -2.31 15.41 -12.73
N TYR A 46 -3.45 16.07 -12.64
CA TYR A 46 -3.55 17.53 -12.75
C TYR A 46 -2.70 18.24 -11.69
N SER A 47 -2.79 17.80 -10.43
CA SER A 47 -1.98 18.35 -9.34
C SER A 47 -0.47 18.12 -9.55
N VAL A 48 -0.09 16.94 -10.04
CA VAL A 48 1.30 16.56 -10.34
C VAL A 48 1.86 17.44 -11.46
N VAL A 49 1.13 17.59 -12.57
CA VAL A 49 1.53 18.41 -13.71
C VAL A 49 1.73 19.86 -13.30
N ARG A 50 0.75 20.45 -12.59
CA ARG A 50 0.86 21.83 -12.09
C ARG A 50 2.09 22.01 -11.20
N LYS A 51 2.31 21.08 -10.26
CA LYS A 51 3.47 21.16 -9.38
C LYS A 51 4.79 21.04 -10.16
N ALA A 52 4.89 20.10 -11.10
CA ALA A 52 6.09 19.90 -11.90
C ALA A 52 6.42 21.12 -12.77
N CYS A 53 5.42 21.74 -13.39
CA CYS A 53 5.60 22.96 -14.20
C CYS A 53 5.94 24.20 -13.37
N SER A 54 5.59 24.22 -12.08
CA SER A 54 5.96 25.31 -11.17
C SER A 54 7.44 25.28 -10.72
N GLN A 55 8.14 24.19 -11.02
CA GLN A 55 9.53 23.96 -10.60
C GLN A 55 10.41 23.66 -11.83
N PRO A 56 10.72 24.69 -12.66
CA PRO A 56 11.60 24.50 -13.81
C PRO A 56 13.01 24.14 -13.36
N LEU A 57 13.65 23.24 -14.10
CA LEU A 57 15.05 22.88 -13.90
C LEU A 57 15.96 23.79 -14.74
N THR A 58 17.08 24.22 -14.17
CA THR A 58 18.10 25.03 -14.86
C THR A 58 19.37 24.24 -15.16
N GLU A 59 19.69 23.24 -14.35
CA GLU A 59 20.90 22.44 -14.48
C GLU A 59 20.74 21.32 -15.51
N VAL A 60 21.70 21.23 -16.44
CA VAL A 60 21.68 20.24 -17.53
C VAL A 60 21.59 18.81 -17.00
N GLN A 61 22.33 18.49 -15.94
CA GLN A 61 22.38 17.15 -15.36
C GLN A 61 21.01 16.70 -14.80
N ASP A 62 20.26 17.62 -14.18
CA ASP A 62 18.93 17.33 -13.65
C ASP A 62 17.90 17.16 -14.77
N ILE A 63 18.03 17.97 -15.83
CA ILE A 63 17.20 17.85 -17.04
C ILE A 63 17.45 16.49 -17.71
N GLU A 64 18.71 16.10 -17.90
CA GLU A 64 19.09 14.81 -18.49
C GLU A 64 18.58 13.63 -17.65
N TYR A 65 18.65 13.73 -16.32
CA TYR A 65 18.11 12.72 -15.41
C TYR A 65 16.61 12.52 -15.60
N ARG A 66 15.83 13.61 -15.59
CA ARG A 66 14.37 13.56 -15.80
C ARG A 66 14.01 13.09 -17.21
N GLN A 67 14.77 13.50 -18.21
CA GLN A 67 14.59 13.07 -19.60
C GLN A 67 14.90 11.58 -19.82
N ALA A 68 15.88 11.02 -19.11
CA ALA A 68 16.13 9.57 -19.14
C ALA A 68 14.92 8.77 -18.63
N ILE A 69 14.29 9.23 -17.55
CA ILE A 69 13.09 8.60 -16.98
C ILE A 69 11.89 8.77 -17.91
N LEU A 70 11.68 9.97 -18.47
CA LEU A 70 10.64 10.21 -19.47
C LEU A 70 10.81 9.29 -20.68
N ARG A 71 12.04 9.05 -21.12
CA ARG A 71 12.35 8.16 -22.24
C ARG A 71 11.91 6.72 -21.97
N ASP A 72 12.16 6.20 -20.77
CA ASP A 72 11.64 4.88 -20.37
C ASP A 72 10.10 4.85 -20.44
N CYS A 73 9.44 5.89 -19.94
CA CYS A 73 7.99 6.03 -20.00
C CYS A 73 7.44 6.08 -21.43
N LEU A 74 8.14 6.76 -22.34
CA LEU A 74 7.73 6.88 -23.74
C LEU A 74 8.00 5.60 -24.54
N TYR A 75 9.05 4.86 -24.24
CA TYR A 75 9.32 3.57 -24.90
C TYR A 75 8.42 2.45 -24.40
N ASN A 76 8.01 2.49 -23.14
CA ASN A 76 7.21 1.43 -22.54
C ASN A 76 5.92 1.96 -21.87
N PRO A 77 5.05 2.69 -22.60
CA PRO A 77 3.90 3.38 -22.00
C PRO A 77 2.90 2.43 -21.36
N GLU A 78 2.72 1.23 -21.91
CA GLU A 78 1.77 0.25 -21.40
C GLU A 78 2.13 -0.26 -19.99
N ILE A 79 3.43 -0.39 -19.67
CA ILE A 79 3.90 -0.82 -18.35
C ILE A 79 3.43 0.17 -17.28
N PHE A 80 3.63 1.47 -17.54
CA PHE A 80 3.31 2.53 -16.58
C PHE A 80 1.81 2.80 -16.50
N ARG A 81 1.08 2.64 -17.61
CA ARG A 81 -0.39 2.67 -17.61
C ARG A 81 -0.97 1.53 -16.78
N GLU A 82 -0.46 0.30 -16.96
CA GLU A 82 -0.86 -0.85 -16.15
C GLU A 82 -0.56 -0.62 -14.67
N PHE A 83 0.65 -0.15 -14.36
CA PHE A 83 1.05 0.19 -13.00
C PHE A 83 0.11 1.22 -12.36
N TYR A 84 -0.13 2.34 -13.05
CA TYR A 84 -1.01 3.40 -12.57
C TYR A 84 -2.43 2.89 -12.36
N LYS A 85 -2.95 2.12 -13.33
CA LYS A 85 -4.28 1.52 -13.25
C LYS A 85 -4.45 0.63 -12.02
N ILE A 86 -3.49 -0.25 -11.72
CA ILE A 86 -3.58 -1.12 -10.54
C ILE A 86 -3.68 -0.31 -9.24
N VAL A 87 -2.89 0.76 -9.13
CA VAL A 87 -2.91 1.63 -7.95
C VAL A 87 -4.25 2.37 -7.86
N VAL A 88 -4.73 2.96 -8.96
CA VAL A 88 -6.01 3.67 -9.00
C VAL A 88 -7.18 2.73 -8.69
N ASP A 89 -7.24 1.57 -9.33
CA ASP A 89 -8.30 0.57 -9.11
C ASP A 89 -8.31 0.12 -7.64
N CYS A 90 -7.13 -0.03 -7.02
CA CYS A 90 -7.01 -0.34 -5.59
C CYS A 90 -7.60 0.76 -4.71
N LEU A 91 -7.27 2.03 -4.97
CA LEU A 91 -7.76 3.18 -4.20
C LEU A 91 -9.27 3.43 -4.42
N LEU A 92 -9.79 3.16 -5.62
CA LEU A 92 -11.22 3.25 -5.90
C LEU A 92 -11.99 2.16 -5.15
N MET A 93 -11.52 0.91 -5.20
CA MET A 93 -12.14 -0.19 -4.46
C MET A 93 -12.08 0.00 -2.96
N GLU A 94 -11.02 0.62 -2.43
CA GLU A 94 -10.95 1.05 -1.03
C GLU A 94 -12.14 1.96 -0.68
N LYS A 95 -12.32 3.05 -1.44
CA LYS A 95 -13.41 4.02 -1.22
C LYS A 95 -14.78 3.36 -1.30
N GLU A 96 -15.02 2.52 -2.30
CA GLU A 96 -16.31 1.86 -2.47
C GLU A 96 -16.56 0.81 -1.37
N LYS A 97 -15.68 -0.17 -1.20
CA LYS A 97 -15.94 -1.33 -0.33
C LYS A 97 -15.85 -1.03 1.16
N LEU A 98 -15.03 -0.06 1.59
CA LEU A 98 -15.00 0.32 3.01
C LEU A 98 -16.23 1.14 3.40
N HIS A 99 -16.76 1.97 2.51
CA HIS A 99 -17.93 2.80 2.81
C HIS A 99 -19.21 1.98 2.94
N TYR A 100 -19.36 0.89 2.17
CA TYR A 100 -20.54 0.02 2.25
C TYR A 100 -20.50 -1.02 3.37
N GLY A 101 -19.41 -1.16 4.13
CA GLY A 101 -19.21 -2.28 5.06
C GLY A 101 -19.62 -2.06 6.53
N ILE A 102 -20.15 -0.90 6.91
CA ILE A 102 -20.50 -0.59 8.33
C ILE A 102 -21.84 -1.23 8.75
N PHE A 103 -22.16 -2.44 8.30
CA PHE A 103 -23.41 -3.13 8.67
C PHE A 103 -23.34 -3.86 10.03
N GLY A 104 -22.25 -3.69 10.80
CA GLY A 104 -22.18 -4.20 12.18
C GLY A 104 -21.11 -3.52 13.03
N ARG A 105 -21.51 -2.82 14.10
CA ARG A 105 -20.61 -2.16 15.07
C ARG A 105 -20.09 -3.12 16.15
N TYR A 106 -19.89 -4.40 15.85
CA TYR A 106 -19.38 -5.36 16.82
C TYR A 106 -17.97 -5.85 16.45
N PRO A 107 -17.11 -6.16 17.44
CA PRO A 107 -15.68 -6.36 17.21
C PRO A 107 -15.31 -7.40 16.14
N SER A 108 -16.04 -8.52 16.07
CA SER A 108 -15.73 -9.58 15.10
C SER A 108 -16.06 -9.20 13.65
N ALA A 109 -17.10 -8.40 13.41
CA ALA A 109 -17.38 -7.86 12.08
C ALA A 109 -16.28 -6.90 11.61
N ILE A 110 -15.84 -5.99 12.49
CA ILE A 110 -14.75 -5.04 12.22
C ILE A 110 -13.46 -5.80 11.88
N LEU A 111 -13.11 -6.82 12.68
CA LEU A 111 -11.92 -7.63 12.45
C LEU A 111 -11.98 -8.37 11.12
N HIS A 112 -13.11 -9.04 10.82
CA HIS A 112 -13.28 -9.76 9.57
C HIS A 112 -13.15 -8.83 8.35
N GLN A 113 -13.78 -7.65 8.41
CA GLN A 113 -13.66 -6.65 7.35
C GLN A 113 -12.22 -6.15 7.20
N SER A 114 -11.52 -5.89 8.30
CA SER A 114 -10.12 -5.44 8.30
C SER A 114 -9.23 -6.50 7.64
N ILE A 115 -9.36 -7.78 8.02
CA ILE A 115 -8.61 -8.88 7.40
C ILE A 115 -8.89 -8.97 5.90
N SER A 116 -10.16 -8.89 5.49
CA SER A 116 -10.56 -8.94 4.09
C SER A 116 -9.93 -7.80 3.27
N PHE A 117 -9.96 -6.58 3.81
CA PHE A 117 -9.37 -5.41 3.17
C PHE A 117 -7.84 -5.50 3.09
N THR A 118 -7.17 -5.94 4.16
CA THR A 118 -5.71 -6.11 4.13
C THR A 118 -5.28 -7.17 3.10
N ARG A 119 -6.03 -8.27 2.94
CA ARG A 119 -5.77 -9.24 1.86
C ARG A 119 -5.91 -8.62 0.48
N PHE A 120 -6.96 -7.84 0.27
CA PHE A 120 -7.15 -7.13 -0.99
C PHE A 120 -5.98 -6.17 -1.31
N LEU A 121 -5.48 -5.43 -0.31
CA LEU A 121 -4.27 -4.61 -0.48
C LEU A 121 -3.05 -5.47 -0.83
N LEU A 122 -2.86 -6.58 -0.12
CA LEU A 122 -1.74 -7.50 -0.34
C LEU A 122 -1.73 -8.06 -1.76
N ASP A 123 -2.90 -8.43 -2.29
CA ASP A 123 -3.04 -8.91 -3.67
C ASP A 123 -2.62 -7.84 -4.69
N ASN A 124 -2.98 -6.57 -4.47
CA ASN A 124 -2.56 -5.48 -5.36
C ASN A 124 -1.07 -5.16 -5.23
N LEU A 125 -0.50 -5.20 -4.02
CA LEU A 125 0.95 -5.08 -3.82
C LEU A 125 1.72 -6.19 -4.54
N ARG A 126 1.22 -7.43 -4.52
CA ARG A 126 1.79 -8.54 -5.31
C ARG A 126 1.76 -8.27 -6.82
N LYS A 127 0.68 -7.69 -7.34
CA LYS A 127 0.62 -7.32 -8.76
C LYS A 127 1.63 -6.22 -9.10
N VAL A 128 1.74 -5.19 -8.26
CA VAL A 128 2.73 -4.10 -8.39
C VAL A 128 4.14 -4.66 -8.43
N ARG A 129 4.48 -5.57 -7.51
CA ARG A 129 5.76 -6.29 -7.54
C ARG A 129 5.94 -7.10 -8.82
N GLY A 130 4.91 -7.83 -9.25
CA GLY A 130 4.96 -8.63 -10.47
C GLY A 130 5.23 -7.80 -11.73
N ILE A 131 4.76 -6.54 -11.79
CA ILE A 131 5.12 -5.62 -12.87
C ILE A 131 6.61 -5.29 -12.82
N ALA A 132 7.14 -4.94 -11.64
CA ALA A 132 8.56 -4.60 -11.49
C ALA A 132 9.47 -5.78 -11.89
N GLU A 133 9.16 -7.00 -11.44
CA GLU A 133 9.92 -8.21 -11.74
C GLU A 133 9.98 -8.52 -13.24
N LYS A 134 8.83 -8.43 -13.93
CA LYS A 134 8.74 -8.73 -15.36
C LYS A 134 9.44 -7.70 -16.23
N ASN A 135 9.55 -6.45 -15.76
CA ASN A 135 9.89 -5.31 -16.60
C ASN A 135 11.22 -4.64 -16.26
N LEU A 136 11.97 -5.15 -15.29
CA LEU A 136 13.28 -4.59 -14.91
C LEU A 136 14.26 -4.47 -16.09
N LEU A 137 14.24 -5.41 -17.03
CA LEU A 137 15.10 -5.39 -18.22
C LEU A 137 14.60 -4.46 -19.33
N HIS A 138 13.41 -3.87 -19.19
CA HIS A 138 12.80 -2.96 -20.17
C HIS A 138 12.99 -1.48 -19.82
N VAL A 139 13.62 -1.19 -18.68
CA VAL A 139 13.92 0.17 -18.23
C VAL A 139 15.42 0.39 -18.19
N ALA A 140 15.88 1.56 -18.60
CA ALA A 140 17.31 1.88 -18.70
C ALA A 140 17.73 3.05 -17.81
N SER A 141 16.78 3.87 -17.34
CA SER A 141 17.11 5.02 -16.50
C SER A 141 17.45 4.59 -15.07
N PRO A 142 18.45 5.24 -14.43
CA PRO A 142 18.81 4.93 -13.05
C PRO A 142 17.67 5.11 -12.04
N GLY A 143 16.75 6.05 -12.31
CA GLY A 143 15.59 6.30 -11.45
C GLY A 143 14.55 5.17 -11.54
N MET A 144 14.29 4.67 -12.75
CA MET A 144 13.30 3.61 -12.94
C MET A 144 13.82 2.25 -12.47
N GLU A 145 15.09 1.94 -12.75
CA GLU A 145 15.75 0.76 -12.18
C GLU A 145 15.68 0.78 -10.65
N ARG A 146 16.03 1.91 -10.03
CA ARG A 146 15.93 2.10 -8.58
C ARG A 146 14.52 1.84 -8.05
N LEU A 147 13.49 2.38 -8.71
CA LEU A 147 12.09 2.16 -8.31
C LEU A 147 11.75 0.68 -8.31
N PHE A 148 12.03 -0.03 -9.41
CA PHE A 148 11.65 -1.44 -9.57
C PHE A 148 12.41 -2.34 -8.60
N VAL A 149 13.72 -2.13 -8.45
CA VAL A 149 14.53 -2.85 -7.46
C VAL A 149 14.02 -2.60 -6.05
N MET A 150 13.69 -1.35 -5.71
CA MET A 150 13.15 -1.01 -4.40
C MET A 150 11.80 -1.70 -4.14
N ILE A 151 10.90 -1.72 -5.12
CA ILE A 151 9.61 -2.43 -5.00
C ILE A 151 9.84 -3.92 -4.71
N MET A 152 10.75 -4.57 -5.46
CA MET A 152 11.04 -6.00 -5.28
C MET A 152 11.66 -6.31 -3.91
N GLN A 153 12.54 -5.44 -3.42
CA GLN A 153 13.20 -5.60 -2.11
C GLN A 153 12.25 -5.40 -0.94
N GLU A 154 11.45 -4.34 -0.98
CA GLU A 154 10.51 -3.98 0.08
C GLU A 154 9.29 -4.92 0.13
N LEU A 155 8.87 -5.47 -1.02
CA LEU A 155 7.75 -6.41 -1.13
C LEU A 155 8.21 -7.86 -1.34
N ASN A 156 9.32 -8.26 -0.72
CA ASN A 156 9.87 -9.60 -0.86
C ASN A 156 8.91 -10.71 -0.34
N ASP A 157 9.15 -11.96 -0.75
CA ASP A 157 8.23 -13.07 -0.43
C ASP A 157 8.12 -13.35 1.06
N GLU A 158 9.23 -13.24 1.80
CA GLU A 158 9.26 -13.44 3.24
C GLU A 158 8.33 -12.45 3.96
N TYR A 159 8.43 -11.17 3.63
CA TYR A 159 7.58 -10.11 4.18
C TYR A 159 6.09 -10.38 3.89
N LEU A 160 5.76 -10.70 2.64
CA LEU A 160 4.38 -10.94 2.23
C LEU A 160 3.80 -12.21 2.88
N GLU A 161 4.62 -13.25 3.08
CA GLU A 161 4.21 -14.48 3.78
C GLU A 161 3.97 -14.25 5.28
N VAL A 162 4.81 -13.45 5.94
CA VAL A 162 4.62 -13.06 7.34
C VAL A 162 3.28 -12.35 7.54
N ILE A 163 2.90 -11.44 6.64
CA ILE A 163 1.59 -10.77 6.69
C ILE A 163 0.46 -11.77 6.51
N GLU A 164 0.55 -12.66 5.53
CA GLU A 164 -0.53 -13.63 5.27
C GLU A 164 -0.72 -14.58 6.46
N GLU A 165 0.37 -15.00 7.11
CA GLU A 165 0.30 -15.82 8.33
C GLU A 165 -0.38 -15.06 9.47
N HIS A 166 -0.05 -13.79 9.70
CA HIS A 166 -0.75 -12.97 10.69
C HIS A 166 -2.24 -12.81 10.39
N LEU A 167 -2.60 -12.54 9.13
CA LEU A 167 -4.00 -12.44 8.70
C LEU A 167 -4.74 -13.76 8.93
N ARG A 168 -4.09 -14.90 8.66
CA ARG A 168 -4.65 -16.23 8.91
C ARG A 168 -4.87 -16.47 10.41
N GLN A 169 -3.93 -16.11 11.27
CA GLN A 169 -4.05 -16.27 12.72
C GLN A 169 -5.19 -15.41 13.30
N MET A 170 -5.36 -14.18 12.81
CA MET A 170 -6.41 -13.26 13.25
C MET A 170 -7.83 -13.69 12.86
N THR A 171 -8.01 -14.70 11.99
CA THR A 171 -9.34 -15.24 11.70
C THR A 171 -9.95 -16.01 12.89
N PHE A 172 -9.15 -16.37 13.90
CA PHE A 172 -9.58 -17.08 15.11
C PHE A 172 -10.50 -18.28 14.87
N LYS A 173 -10.32 -19.02 13.77
CA LYS A 173 -11.13 -20.21 13.43
C LYS A 173 -11.18 -21.26 14.55
N LYS A 174 -10.16 -21.30 15.41
CA LYS A 174 -10.03 -22.23 16.55
C LYS A 174 -10.32 -21.56 17.91
N GLY A 175 -10.89 -20.36 17.92
CA GLY A 175 -11.06 -19.52 19.11
C GLY A 175 -9.83 -18.66 19.43
N VAL A 176 -9.88 -17.98 20.58
CA VAL A 176 -8.81 -17.11 21.10
C VAL A 176 -8.25 -17.67 22.41
N LEU A 177 -6.95 -17.54 22.62
CA LEU A 177 -6.32 -17.77 23.92
C LEU A 177 -6.17 -16.43 24.63
N LEU A 178 -6.81 -16.28 25.79
CA LEU A 178 -6.76 -15.07 26.59
C LEU A 178 -6.19 -15.40 27.97
N SER A 179 -5.30 -14.54 28.47
CA SER A 179 -4.96 -14.51 29.90
C SER A 179 -5.59 -13.29 30.54
N ALA A 180 -6.08 -13.43 31.77
CA ALA A 180 -6.58 -12.34 32.60
C ALA A 180 -6.05 -12.50 34.02
N ARG A 181 -6.05 -11.41 34.80
CA ARG A 181 -5.82 -11.45 36.25
C ARG A 181 -7.16 -11.34 36.99
N LEU A 182 -7.22 -11.84 38.22
CA LEU A 182 -8.38 -11.66 39.09
C LEU A 182 -8.44 -10.22 39.61
N GLY A 183 -9.57 -9.57 39.39
CA GLY A 183 -9.92 -8.25 39.89
C GLY A 183 -10.94 -8.31 41.03
N ALA A 184 -11.54 -7.16 41.34
CA ALA A 184 -12.52 -7.06 42.42
C ALA A 184 -13.74 -7.96 42.14
N GLY A 185 -14.18 -8.72 43.16
CA GLY A 185 -15.32 -9.64 43.04
C GLY A 185 -15.06 -10.84 42.13
N ASN A 186 -13.80 -11.30 42.02
CA ASN A 186 -13.37 -12.41 41.16
C ASN A 186 -13.68 -12.23 39.67
N ARG A 187 -13.86 -10.99 39.21
CA ARG A 187 -14.01 -10.68 37.78
C ARG A 187 -12.64 -10.67 37.11
N GLY A 188 -12.57 -11.14 35.87
CA GLY A 188 -11.34 -11.05 35.08
C GLY A 188 -11.07 -9.61 34.67
N GLU A 189 -9.83 -9.18 34.86
CA GLU A 189 -9.29 -7.88 34.43
C GLU A 189 -8.00 -8.07 33.61
N ALA A 190 -7.56 -7.01 32.92
CA ALA A 190 -6.32 -7.00 32.13
C ALA A 190 -6.21 -8.19 31.15
N TYR A 191 -7.24 -8.36 30.31
CA TYR A 191 -7.24 -9.38 29.26
C TYR A 191 -6.12 -9.13 28.26
N VAL A 192 -5.32 -10.16 28.00
CA VAL A 192 -4.22 -10.16 27.02
C VAL A 192 -4.44 -11.29 26.04
N LEU A 193 -4.43 -10.97 24.75
CA LEU A 193 -4.43 -11.95 23.67
C LEU A 193 -3.09 -12.67 23.63
N ARG A 194 -3.14 -14.00 23.72
CA ARG A 194 -1.94 -14.86 23.68
C ARG A 194 -1.87 -15.58 22.35
N GLN A 195 -0.65 -15.70 21.82
CA GLN A 195 -0.40 -16.56 20.70
C GLN A 195 -0.69 -18.02 21.13
N PRO A 196 -1.54 -18.77 20.41
CA PRO A 196 -1.74 -20.17 20.69
C PRO A 196 -0.40 -20.90 20.54
N ALA A 197 -0.08 -21.81 21.44
CA ALA A 197 1.09 -22.66 21.29
C ALA A 197 1.04 -23.36 19.92
N ALA A 198 2.16 -23.36 19.20
CA ALA A 198 2.27 -24.08 17.93
C ALA A 198 1.72 -25.50 18.12
N GLU A 199 0.80 -25.91 17.26
CA GLU A 199 0.14 -27.20 17.43
C GLU A 199 1.21 -28.30 17.48
N SER A 200 1.40 -28.88 18.66
CA SER A 200 2.21 -30.09 18.77
C SER A 200 1.59 -31.10 17.81
N ARG A 201 2.40 -31.71 16.94
CA ARG A 201 2.03 -32.70 15.90
C ARG A 201 1.22 -33.92 16.40
N ASN A 202 0.81 -33.97 17.66
CA ASN A 202 0.19 -35.08 18.34
C ASN A 202 -1.31 -34.85 18.58
N TRP A 203 -2.06 -34.57 17.52
CA TRP A 203 -3.52 -34.49 17.55
C TRP A 203 -4.17 -35.74 18.18
N PHE A 204 -3.57 -36.91 17.96
CA PHE A 204 -3.96 -38.17 18.61
C PHE A 204 -3.86 -38.13 20.14
N ARG A 205 -2.79 -37.56 20.72
CA ARG A 205 -2.68 -37.45 22.19
C ARG A 205 -3.75 -36.56 22.80
N ARG A 206 -4.24 -35.57 22.04
CA ARG A 206 -5.26 -34.61 22.49
C ARG A 206 -6.67 -35.21 22.57
N LEU A 207 -6.96 -36.25 21.77
CA LEU A 207 -8.20 -37.01 21.81
C LEU A 207 -8.23 -38.05 22.95
N PHE A 208 -7.07 -38.55 23.37
CA PHE A 208 -6.95 -39.56 24.43
C PHE A 208 -6.54 -39.00 25.81
N SER A 209 -6.22 -37.71 25.90
CA SER A 209 -5.95 -37.05 27.18
C SER A 209 -7.25 -36.76 27.93
N ARG A 210 -7.31 -37.19 29.20
CA ARG A 210 -8.42 -36.91 30.14
C ARG A 210 -8.71 -35.41 30.14
N LYS A 211 -9.93 -35.03 29.76
CA LYS A 211 -10.40 -33.64 29.87
C LYS A 211 -10.43 -33.27 31.36
N PRO A 212 -9.84 -32.14 31.78
CA PRO A 212 -10.00 -31.65 33.14
C PRO A 212 -11.48 -31.33 33.40
N GLU A 213 -11.91 -31.52 34.65
CA GLU A 213 -13.27 -31.24 35.07
C GLU A 213 -13.57 -29.75 34.87
N HIS A 214 -14.54 -29.46 34.01
CA HIS A 214 -15.03 -28.11 33.77
C HIS A 214 -16.42 -28.01 34.38
N TYR A 215 -16.61 -27.05 35.28
CA TYR A 215 -17.93 -26.66 35.76
C TYR A 215 -18.54 -25.65 34.78
N THR A 216 -19.72 -25.98 34.25
CA THR A 216 -20.56 -25.03 33.52
C THR A 216 -21.45 -24.31 34.53
N VAL A 217 -21.45 -22.98 34.51
CA VAL A 217 -22.52 -22.16 35.10
C VAL A 217 -23.50 -21.79 34.00
#